data_AF-A0A4Q5YEA6-F1
#
_entry.id   AF-A0A4Q5YEA6-F1
#
_cell.length_a   1.000
_cell.length_b   1.000
_cell.length_c   1.000
_cell.angle_alpha   90.00
_cell.angle_beta   90.00
_cell.angle_gamma   90.00
#
_symmetry.space_group_name_H-M   'P 1'
#
loop_
_entity.id
_entity.type
_entity.pdbx_description
1 polymer ?
#
loop_
_entity_poly.entity_id
_entity_poly.type
_entity_poly.pdbx_seq_one_letter_code
_entity_poly.pdbx_strand_id
1 'polypeptide(L)'
;MYKEYHFHDLSDNGNYHQLMADDVEYVKPSKYFEKMIVASVASMNSIFLQRQNPEAPIHLLELNSYANAYQFWTKRLAEIRSTKVSDDWQALLESKSKKEQFRLLKNAQLSSKGLMALLLLAESKGYSFSQYTAEHDRQGLEKEKMPLLAELKDGVVHKVGDTQLSDGEIAQAIRHRKFLNAKFIDRENSWHCFFLTFESIGGEERWKDGQPHYHYISDKFGIPRATVLQELKSRKYRFSPWHLDKVDDD
;
A
#
# COMPACT_ATOMS: atom_id res chain seq x y z
N MET A 1 -8.84 9.31 -6.58
CA MET A 1 -8.64 10.61 -5.89
C MET A 1 -7.94 10.27 -4.56
N TYR A 2 -7.55 11.21 -3.70
CA TYR A 2 -7.18 10.85 -2.32
C TYR A 2 -8.10 11.60 -1.38
N LYS A 3 -8.39 10.99 -0.23
CA LYS A 3 -9.18 11.61 0.83
C LYS A 3 -8.22 12.00 1.95
N GLU A 4 -8.42 13.21 2.45
CA GLU A 4 -7.63 13.81 3.52
C GLU A 4 -8.54 13.95 4.74
N TYR A 5 -8.06 13.47 5.88
CA TYR A 5 -8.78 13.55 7.14
C TYR A 5 -7.90 14.18 8.20
N HIS A 6 -8.45 15.17 8.90
CA HIS A 6 -7.81 15.85 10.02
C HIS A 6 -8.60 15.53 11.28
N PHE A 7 -7.90 15.02 12.30
CA PHE A 7 -8.49 14.73 13.60
C PHE A 7 -7.71 15.44 14.68
N HIS A 8 -8.42 16.07 15.61
CA HIS A 8 -7.85 16.67 16.80
C HIS A 8 -8.17 15.79 17.99
N ASP A 9 -7.13 15.35 18.70
CA ASP A 9 -7.30 14.60 19.93
C ASP A 9 -7.41 15.56 21.12
N LEU A 10 -8.62 15.64 21.66
CA LEU A 10 -8.96 16.49 22.80
C LEU A 10 -8.31 16.02 24.10
N SER A 11 -7.79 14.78 24.16
CA SER A 11 -7.23 14.19 25.37
C SER A 11 -5.72 14.42 25.55
N ASP A 12 -4.95 14.48 24.45
CA ASP A 12 -3.48 14.66 24.47
C ASP A 12 -3.00 15.85 23.60
N ASN A 13 -3.92 16.70 23.14
CA ASN A 13 -3.61 17.83 22.23
C ASN A 13 -2.91 17.40 20.93
N GLY A 14 -3.04 16.11 20.57
CA GLY A 14 -2.48 15.49 19.38
C GLY A 14 -3.24 15.91 18.13
N ASN A 15 -2.54 15.99 17.00
CA ASN A 15 -3.17 16.21 15.69
C ASN A 15 -2.81 15.07 14.76
N TYR A 16 -3.83 14.43 14.21
CA TYR A 16 -3.70 13.32 13.29
C TYR A 16 -4.05 13.78 11.88
N HIS A 17 -3.25 13.30 10.94
CA HIS A 17 -3.42 13.61 9.54
C HIS A 17 -3.35 12.32 8.72
N GLN A 18 -4.45 11.98 8.05
CA GLN A 18 -4.57 10.74 7.29
C GLN A 18 -4.84 11.03 5.81
N LEU A 19 -4.04 10.40 4.95
CA LEU A 19 -4.23 10.40 3.50
C LEU A 19 -4.57 8.99 3.03
N MET A 20 -5.75 8.83 2.43
CA MET A 20 -6.20 7.57 1.85
C MET A 20 -6.27 7.67 0.33
N ALA A 21 -5.54 6.80 -0.37
CA ALA A 21 -5.64 6.69 -1.82
C ALA A 21 -6.89 5.89 -2.21
N ASP A 22 -7.67 6.39 -3.17
CA ASP A 22 -8.69 5.56 -3.83
C ASP A 22 -8.04 4.51 -4.74
N ASP A 23 -8.84 3.50 -5.11
CA ASP A 23 -8.51 2.61 -6.22
C ASP A 23 -8.21 3.41 -7.51
N VAL A 24 -7.24 2.94 -8.28
CA VAL A 24 -6.85 3.53 -9.56
C VAL A 24 -6.68 2.44 -10.61
N GLU A 25 -6.97 2.77 -11.87
CA GLU A 25 -6.81 1.85 -12.99
C GLU A 25 -5.99 2.47 -14.12
N TYR A 26 -5.10 1.66 -14.70
CA TYR A 26 -4.37 1.95 -15.94
C TYR A 26 -3.60 3.29 -15.96
N VAL A 27 -3.06 3.71 -14.82
CA VAL A 27 -2.26 4.94 -14.68
C VAL A 27 -0.77 4.66 -14.86
N LYS A 28 0.04 5.70 -15.04
CA LYS A 28 1.50 5.56 -14.97
C LYS A 28 1.95 5.42 -13.51
N PRO A 29 2.73 4.39 -13.13
CA PRO A 29 3.30 4.27 -11.78
C PRO A 29 3.95 5.55 -11.27
N SER A 30 4.81 6.18 -12.08
CA SER A 30 5.52 7.42 -11.73
C SER A 30 4.55 8.55 -11.35
N LYS A 31 3.45 8.71 -12.09
CA LYS A 31 2.45 9.75 -11.82
C LYS A 31 1.56 9.43 -10.62
N TYR A 32 1.24 8.15 -10.42
CA TYR A 32 0.53 7.71 -9.24
C TYR A 32 1.34 8.00 -7.97
N PHE A 33 2.62 7.57 -7.94
CA PHE A 33 3.49 7.76 -6.79
C PHE A 33 3.87 9.23 -6.57
N GLU A 34 4.09 10.00 -7.63
CA GLU A 34 4.28 11.46 -7.56
C GLU A 34 3.13 12.10 -6.79
N LYS A 35 1.89 11.84 -7.20
CA LYS A 35 0.71 12.44 -6.56
C LYS A 35 0.63 12.07 -5.08
N MET A 36 0.81 10.80 -4.74
CA MET A 36 0.69 10.32 -3.36
C MET A 36 1.81 10.86 -2.45
N ILE A 37 3.05 10.79 -2.92
CA ILE A 37 4.23 11.20 -2.13
C ILE A 37 4.28 12.71 -2.00
N VAL A 38 4.02 13.46 -3.08
CA VAL A 38 4.01 14.92 -3.04
C VAL A 38 2.92 15.42 -2.08
N ALA A 39 1.69 14.90 -2.18
CA ALA A 39 0.62 15.29 -1.27
C ALA A 39 0.98 14.98 0.20
N SER A 40 1.51 13.78 0.48
CA SER A 40 1.88 13.39 1.84
C SER A 40 3.02 14.23 2.42
N VAL A 41 4.08 14.45 1.65
CA VAL A 41 5.24 15.23 2.10
C VAL A 41 4.87 16.70 2.24
N ALA A 42 4.10 17.26 1.30
CA ALA A 42 3.64 18.65 1.39
C ALA A 42 2.75 18.87 2.61
N SER A 43 1.81 17.97 2.90
CA SER A 43 0.92 18.11 4.05
C SER A 43 1.70 18.02 5.37
N MET A 44 2.61 17.05 5.52
CA MET A 44 3.48 16.96 6.71
C MET A 44 4.37 18.20 6.88
N ASN A 45 4.99 18.68 5.80
CA ASN A 45 5.82 19.89 5.83
C ASN A 45 5.00 21.13 6.20
N SER A 46 3.77 21.26 5.68
CA SER A 46 2.88 22.38 5.98
C SER A 46 2.52 22.42 7.46
N ILE A 47 2.12 21.29 8.04
CA ILE A 47 1.82 21.16 9.47
C ILE A 47 3.05 21.53 10.32
N PHE A 48 4.23 21.05 9.94
CA PHE A 48 5.47 21.35 10.66
C PHE A 48 5.83 22.84 10.59
N LEU A 49 5.78 23.44 9.40
CA LEU A 49 6.10 24.85 9.21
C LEU A 49 5.10 25.78 9.91
N GLN A 50 3.80 25.44 9.91
CA GLN A 50 2.77 26.19 10.63
C GLN A 50 3.01 26.18 12.14
N ARG A 51 3.46 25.05 12.70
CA ARG A 51 3.82 24.97 14.12
C ARG A 51 5.03 25.82 14.46
N GLN A 52 6.02 25.88 13.56
CA GLN A 52 7.22 26.70 13.76
C GLN A 52 6.97 28.19 13.53
N ASN A 53 6.02 28.54 12.66
CA ASN A 53 5.74 29.91 12.26
C ASN A 53 4.21 30.18 12.28
N PRO A 54 3.57 30.24 13.47
CA PRO A 54 2.11 30.33 13.57
C PRO A 54 1.50 31.57 12.89
N GLU A 55 2.24 32.68 12.84
CA GLU A 55 1.82 33.95 12.25
C GLU A 55 2.04 34.03 10.72
N ALA A 56 2.73 33.04 10.13
CA ALA A 56 3.00 33.07 8.70
C ALA A 56 1.71 32.80 7.89
N PRO A 57 1.52 33.47 6.74
CA PRO A 57 0.36 33.20 5.89
C PRO A 57 0.35 31.75 5.40
N ILE A 58 -0.73 31.01 5.73
CA ILE A 58 -0.90 29.58 5.41
C ILE A 58 -0.58 29.26 3.94
N HIS A 59 -1.09 30.08 3.01
CA HIS A 59 -0.86 29.87 1.57
C HIS A 59 0.63 29.89 1.16
N LEU A 60 1.48 30.66 1.86
CA LEU A 60 2.93 30.68 1.60
C LEU A 60 3.60 29.41 2.14
N LEU A 61 3.15 28.91 3.29
CA LEU A 61 3.64 27.67 3.87
C LEU A 61 3.26 26.46 3.00
N GLU A 62 2.03 26.44 2.48
CA GLU A 62 1.56 25.42 1.54
C GLU A 62 2.37 25.45 0.25
N LEU A 63 2.55 26.63 -0.36
CA LEU A 63 3.34 26.79 -1.59
C LEU A 63 4.77 26.28 -1.41
N ASN A 64 5.44 26.67 -0.33
CA ASN A 64 6.78 26.20 0.02
C ASN A 64 6.80 24.68 0.24
N SER A 65 5.79 24.14 0.93
CA SER A 65 5.69 22.71 1.22
C SER A 65 5.54 21.87 -0.05
N TYR A 66 4.72 22.31 -1.00
CA TYR A 66 4.61 21.65 -2.30
C TYR A 66 5.90 21.75 -3.11
N ALA A 67 6.56 22.92 -3.14
CA ALA A 67 7.84 23.07 -3.83
C ALA A 67 8.90 22.09 -3.28
N ASN A 68 9.01 21.99 -1.95
CA ASN A 68 9.92 21.06 -1.30
C ASN A 68 9.54 19.60 -1.56
N ALA A 69 8.25 19.28 -1.53
CA ALA A 69 7.75 17.94 -1.82
C ALA A 69 8.04 17.49 -3.26
N TYR A 70 7.92 18.39 -4.25
CA TYR A 70 8.31 18.10 -5.63
C TYR A 70 9.82 17.88 -5.80
N GLN A 71 10.65 18.69 -5.13
CA GLN A 71 12.10 18.48 -5.14
C GLN A 71 12.49 17.15 -4.49
N PHE A 72 11.86 16.83 -3.35
CA PHE A 72 12.03 15.55 -2.67
C PHE A 72 11.65 14.38 -3.59
N TRP A 73 10.46 14.43 -4.19
CA TRP A 73 10.01 13.40 -5.13
C TRP A 73 10.95 13.26 -6.32
N THR A 74 11.44 14.36 -6.89
CA THR A 74 12.37 14.33 -8.03
C THR A 74 13.66 13.58 -7.69
N LYS A 75 14.27 13.87 -6.52
CA LYS A 75 15.45 13.15 -6.03
C LYS A 75 15.12 11.68 -5.77
N ARG A 76 14.02 11.41 -5.08
CA ARG A 76 13.60 10.06 -4.72
C ARG A 76 13.28 9.20 -5.94
N LEU A 77 12.62 9.76 -6.96
CA LEU A 77 12.34 9.07 -8.22
C LEU A 77 13.63 8.68 -8.94
N ALA A 78 14.65 9.55 -8.95
CA ALA A 78 15.95 9.24 -9.52
C ALA A 78 16.65 8.09 -8.76
N GLU A 79 16.62 8.10 -7.43
CA GLU A 79 17.16 7.02 -6.59
C GLU A 79 16.45 5.67 -6.82
N ILE A 80 15.13 5.68 -6.93
CA ILE A 80 14.38 4.44 -7.17
C ILE A 80 14.66 3.92 -8.57
N ARG A 81 14.74 4.81 -9.58
CA ARG A 81 15.09 4.41 -10.95
C ARG A 81 16.53 3.89 -11.08
N SER A 82 17.45 4.31 -10.21
CA SER A 82 18.81 3.76 -10.15
C SER A 82 18.91 2.48 -9.33
N THR A 83 17.86 2.10 -8.60
CA THR A 83 17.81 0.84 -7.85
C THR A 83 17.81 -0.33 -8.83
N LYS A 84 18.82 -1.19 -8.75
CA LYS A 84 18.97 -2.33 -9.65
C LYS A 84 17.84 -3.34 -9.42
N VAL A 85 17.01 -3.53 -10.44
CA VAL A 85 16.06 -4.65 -10.51
C VAL A 85 16.78 -5.83 -11.14
N SER A 86 16.83 -6.98 -10.44
CA SER A 86 17.54 -8.17 -10.94
C SER A 86 16.96 -8.66 -12.27
N ASP A 87 17.79 -9.31 -13.08
CA ASP A 87 17.39 -9.81 -14.40
C ASP A 87 16.23 -10.80 -14.31
N ASP A 88 16.14 -11.57 -13.21
CA ASP A 88 15.01 -12.48 -12.97
C ASP A 88 13.67 -11.75 -12.84
N TRP A 89 13.64 -10.61 -12.16
CA TRP A 89 12.44 -9.77 -12.07
C TRP A 89 12.07 -9.15 -13.40
N GLN A 90 13.06 -8.79 -14.23
CA GLN A 90 12.81 -8.28 -15.57
C GLN A 90 12.30 -9.37 -16.51
N ALA A 91 12.85 -10.57 -16.41
CA ALA A 91 12.43 -11.75 -17.15
C ALA A 91 11.03 -12.20 -16.73
N LEU A 92 10.66 -12.02 -15.45
CA LEU A 92 9.33 -12.34 -14.96
C LEU A 92 8.24 -11.60 -15.75
N LEU A 93 8.47 -10.31 -16.03
CA LEU A 93 7.53 -9.46 -16.79
C LEU A 93 7.38 -9.89 -18.25
N GLU A 94 8.35 -10.61 -18.80
CA GLU A 94 8.37 -11.03 -20.21
C GLU A 94 8.13 -12.54 -20.37
N SER A 95 7.96 -13.25 -19.24
CA SER A 95 7.80 -14.69 -19.20
C SER A 95 6.57 -15.16 -19.98
N LYS A 96 6.71 -16.28 -20.68
CA LYS A 96 5.65 -16.79 -21.58
C LYS A 96 4.82 -17.89 -20.94
N SER A 97 5.25 -18.42 -19.79
CA SER A 97 4.58 -19.54 -19.12
C SER A 97 4.63 -19.46 -17.61
N LYS A 98 3.65 -20.07 -16.94
CA LYS A 98 3.61 -20.21 -15.47
C LYS A 98 4.83 -20.95 -14.92
N LYS A 99 5.29 -21.99 -15.64
CA LYS A 99 6.46 -22.78 -15.25
C LYS A 99 7.73 -21.93 -15.21
N GLU A 100 7.89 -21.03 -16.19
CA GLU A 100 9.01 -20.09 -16.23
C GLU A 100 8.91 -19.09 -15.07
N GLN A 101 7.74 -18.53 -14.81
CA GLN A 101 7.51 -17.64 -13.66
C GLN A 101 7.91 -18.33 -12.35
N PHE A 102 7.49 -19.57 -12.14
CA PHE A 102 7.83 -20.33 -10.92
C PHE A 102 9.34 -20.58 -10.79
N ARG A 103 10.03 -20.79 -11.91
CA ARG A 103 11.50 -20.93 -11.91
C ARG A 103 12.17 -19.62 -11.50
N LEU A 104 11.73 -18.48 -12.04
CA LEU A 104 12.27 -17.15 -11.77
C LEU A 104 11.98 -16.70 -10.33
N LEU A 105 10.82 -17.06 -9.79
CA LEU A 105 10.40 -16.69 -8.44
C LEU A 105 10.93 -17.62 -7.36
N LYS A 106 11.63 -18.69 -7.73
CA LYS A 106 12.20 -19.64 -6.77
C LYS A 106 13.26 -18.93 -5.93
N ASN A 107 12.99 -18.81 -4.63
CA ASN A 107 13.83 -18.07 -3.66
C ASN A 107 13.93 -16.56 -3.94
N ALA A 108 13.05 -16.01 -4.77
CA ALA A 108 13.02 -14.58 -5.02
C ALA A 108 12.56 -13.83 -3.77
N GLN A 109 13.23 -12.72 -3.50
CA GLN A 109 12.93 -11.80 -2.41
C GLN A 109 12.59 -10.44 -2.98
N LEU A 110 11.66 -9.74 -2.33
CA LEU A 110 11.25 -8.43 -2.78
C LEU A 110 11.10 -7.49 -1.59
N SER A 111 11.84 -6.39 -1.60
CA SER A 111 11.68 -5.30 -0.63
C SER A 111 10.60 -4.33 -1.10
N SER A 112 10.15 -3.41 -0.23
CA SER A 112 9.17 -2.38 -0.63
C SER A 112 9.76 -1.44 -1.69
N LYS A 113 11.00 -1.00 -1.51
CA LYS A 113 11.77 -0.24 -2.50
C LYS A 113 11.99 -1.03 -3.79
N GLY A 114 12.28 -2.34 -3.68
CA GLY A 114 12.43 -3.23 -4.83
C GLY A 114 11.15 -3.37 -5.65
N LEU A 115 9.99 -3.52 -4.99
CA LEU A 115 8.69 -3.54 -5.66
C LEU A 115 8.42 -2.20 -6.37
N MET A 116 8.67 -1.07 -5.71
CA MET A 116 8.48 0.24 -6.33
C MET A 116 9.39 0.44 -7.56
N ALA A 117 10.65 0.01 -7.48
CA ALA A 117 11.58 0.03 -8.61
C ALA A 117 11.09 -0.86 -9.76
N LEU A 118 10.59 -2.07 -9.46
CA LEU A 118 10.00 -2.96 -10.45
C LEU A 118 8.79 -2.35 -11.15
N LEU A 119 7.89 -1.68 -10.41
CA LEU A 119 6.73 -1.00 -10.98
C LEU A 119 7.14 0.15 -11.93
N LEU A 120 8.15 0.94 -11.55
CA LEU A 120 8.68 2.01 -12.41
C LEU A 120 9.42 1.45 -13.64
N LEU A 121 10.11 0.32 -13.51
CA LEU A 121 10.71 -0.38 -14.65
C LEU A 121 9.62 -0.89 -15.60
N ALA A 122 8.54 -1.45 -15.07
CA ALA A 122 7.40 -1.91 -15.87
C ALA A 122 6.81 -0.75 -16.69
N GLU A 123 6.71 0.45 -16.13
CA GLU A 123 6.30 1.66 -16.88
C GLU A 123 7.17 1.90 -18.12
N SER A 124 8.50 1.82 -17.99
CA SER A 124 9.41 1.99 -19.15
C SER A 124 9.27 0.90 -20.21
N LYS A 125 8.68 -0.24 -19.84
CA LYS A 125 8.36 -1.36 -20.75
C LYS A 125 6.92 -1.29 -21.29
N GLY A 126 6.23 -0.19 -21.07
CA GLY A 126 4.88 0.06 -21.57
C GLY A 126 3.75 -0.51 -20.69
N TYR A 127 4.05 -0.96 -19.48
CA TYR A 127 3.01 -1.38 -18.54
C TYR A 127 2.31 -0.16 -17.92
N SER A 128 1.00 -0.26 -17.82
CA SER A 128 0.17 0.60 -16.98
C SER A 128 0.00 -0.01 -15.60
N PHE A 129 -0.47 0.77 -14.63
CA PHE A 129 -0.61 0.36 -13.23
C PHE A 129 -2.02 0.58 -12.71
N SER A 130 -2.49 -0.39 -11.95
CA SER A 130 -3.74 -0.30 -11.20
C SER A 130 -3.49 -0.69 -9.75
N GLN A 131 -4.14 -0.01 -8.81
CA GLN A 131 -4.12 -0.37 -7.41
C GLN A 131 -5.55 -0.54 -6.91
N TYR A 132 -5.78 -1.61 -6.18
CA TYR A 132 -7.06 -1.86 -5.54
C TYR A 132 -6.85 -2.15 -4.05
N THR A 133 -7.75 -1.61 -3.25
CA THR A 133 -7.87 -1.88 -1.84
C THR A 133 -9.17 -2.61 -1.57
N ALA A 134 -9.13 -3.58 -0.68
CA ALA A 134 -10.33 -4.23 -0.17
C ALA A 134 -10.21 -4.28 1.35
N GLU A 135 -11.24 -3.79 2.02
CA GLU A 135 -11.35 -3.82 3.46
C GLU A 135 -12.65 -4.50 3.85
N HIS A 136 -12.54 -5.51 4.70
CA HIS A 136 -13.67 -6.24 5.23
C HIS A 136 -13.59 -6.24 6.75
N ASP A 137 -14.57 -5.60 7.35
CA ASP A 137 -14.82 -5.74 8.77
C ASP A 137 -15.52 -7.07 9.06
N ARG A 138 -15.46 -7.48 10.32
CA ARG A 138 -16.22 -8.63 10.78
C ARG A 138 -17.72 -8.34 10.67
N GLN A 139 -18.50 -9.35 10.28
CA GLN A 139 -19.96 -9.28 10.39
C GLN A 139 -20.36 -8.99 11.84
N GLY A 140 -21.18 -7.96 12.04
CA GLY A 140 -21.65 -7.53 13.36
C GLY A 140 -20.85 -6.41 14.03
N LEU A 141 -19.76 -5.92 13.41
CA LEU A 141 -19.13 -4.68 13.85
C LEU A 141 -19.97 -3.49 13.39
N GLU A 142 -20.55 -2.75 14.34
CA GLU A 142 -21.19 -1.45 14.06
C GLU A 142 -20.08 -0.40 13.90
N LYS A 143 -19.74 -0.06 12.65
CA LYS A 143 -18.63 0.86 12.34
C LYS A 143 -18.84 2.23 12.99
N GLU A 144 -20.09 2.64 13.16
CA GLU A 144 -20.49 3.90 13.77
C GLU A 144 -20.11 3.98 15.27
N LYS A 145 -19.88 2.83 15.91
CA LYS A 145 -19.41 2.74 17.30
C LYS A 145 -17.88 2.73 17.41
N MET A 146 -17.15 2.55 16.31
CA MET A 146 -15.68 2.58 16.35
C MET A 146 -15.19 4.00 16.71
N PRO A 147 -14.11 4.12 17.49
CA PRO A 147 -13.45 5.41 17.68
C PRO A 147 -12.94 5.94 16.33
N LEU A 148 -12.68 7.24 16.26
CA LEU A 148 -12.15 7.89 15.05
C LEU A 148 -10.83 7.25 14.61
N LEU A 149 -9.95 6.96 15.58
CA LEU A 149 -8.72 6.21 15.36
C LEU A 149 -8.54 5.22 16.50
N ALA A 150 -8.02 4.04 16.17
CA ALA A 150 -7.52 3.10 17.16
C ALA A 150 -6.30 2.35 16.64
N GLU A 151 -5.35 2.14 17.54
CA GLU A 151 -4.14 1.37 17.33
C GLU A 151 -4.03 0.32 18.44
N LEU A 152 -3.58 -0.87 18.08
CA LEU A 152 -3.23 -1.91 19.04
C LEU A 152 -1.71 -2.03 19.09
N LYS A 153 -1.10 -1.60 20.19
CA LYS A 153 0.35 -1.63 20.39
C LYS A 153 0.67 -2.40 21.66
N ASP A 154 1.50 -3.44 21.55
CA ASP A 154 1.90 -4.30 22.67
C ASP A 154 0.70 -4.85 23.49
N GLY A 155 -0.43 -5.08 22.81
CA GLY A 155 -1.67 -5.56 23.43
C GLY A 155 -2.54 -4.47 24.07
N VAL A 156 -2.09 -3.22 24.10
CA VAL A 156 -2.81 -2.06 24.62
C VAL A 156 -3.51 -1.33 23.48
N VAL A 157 -4.78 -0.98 23.70
CA VAL A 157 -5.55 -0.17 22.75
C VAL A 157 -5.29 1.30 23.03
N HIS A 158 -4.75 2.00 22.05
CA HIS A 158 -4.71 3.45 21.99
C HIS A 158 -5.84 3.91 21.08
N LYS A 159 -6.63 4.90 21.49
CA LYS A 159 -7.80 5.35 20.73
C LYS A 159 -8.01 6.85 20.83
N VAL A 160 -8.56 7.41 19.77
CA VAL A 160 -8.90 8.84 19.65
C VAL A 160 -10.37 8.95 19.26
N GLY A 161 -11.09 9.86 19.93
CA GLY A 161 -12.52 10.08 19.74
C GLY A 161 -13.40 9.17 20.60
N ASP A 162 -14.67 9.55 20.70
CA ASP A 162 -15.65 8.85 21.52
C ASP A 162 -16.00 7.48 20.92
N THR A 163 -16.21 6.51 21.79
CA THR A 163 -16.64 5.16 21.41
C THR A 163 -17.42 4.51 22.54
N GLN A 164 -18.40 3.69 22.17
CA GLN A 164 -19.15 2.84 23.12
C GLN A 164 -18.52 1.45 23.26
N LEU A 165 -17.47 1.15 22.51
CA LEU A 165 -16.80 -0.15 22.54
C LEU A 165 -15.75 -0.19 23.65
N SER A 166 -15.68 -1.34 24.31
CA SER A 166 -14.59 -1.66 25.22
C SER A 166 -13.27 -1.84 24.46
N ASP A 167 -12.14 -1.70 25.17
CA ASP A 167 -10.83 -1.93 24.58
C ASP A 167 -10.69 -3.38 24.06
N GLY A 168 -11.34 -4.34 24.71
CA GLY A 168 -11.40 -5.72 24.23
C GLY A 168 -12.08 -5.85 22.86
N GLU A 169 -13.21 -5.17 22.67
CA GLU A 169 -13.94 -5.16 21.40
C GLU A 169 -13.16 -4.42 20.30
N ILE A 170 -12.52 -3.30 20.63
CA ILE A 170 -11.67 -2.56 19.69
C ILE A 170 -10.45 -3.40 19.28
N ALA A 171 -9.76 -4.01 20.25
CA ALA A 171 -8.63 -4.90 19.96
C ALA A 171 -9.06 -6.08 19.08
N GLN A 172 -10.24 -6.65 19.32
CA GLN A 172 -10.80 -7.71 18.49
C GLN A 172 -11.11 -7.19 17.07
N ALA A 173 -11.71 -6.01 16.94
CA ALA A 173 -11.98 -5.39 15.65
C ALA A 173 -10.69 -5.16 14.84
N ILE A 174 -9.64 -4.63 15.47
CA ILE A 174 -8.34 -4.40 14.84
C ILE A 174 -7.69 -5.72 14.39
N ARG A 175 -7.58 -6.71 15.29
CA ARG A 175 -6.94 -8.01 14.97
C ARG A 175 -7.67 -8.78 13.87
N HIS A 176 -9.00 -8.69 13.84
CA HIS A 176 -9.79 -9.38 12.83
C HIS A 176 -10.10 -8.52 11.61
N ARG A 177 -9.59 -7.28 11.54
CA ARG A 177 -9.68 -6.44 10.35
C ARG A 177 -8.96 -7.14 9.20
N LYS A 178 -9.61 -7.15 8.05
CA LYS A 178 -9.04 -7.76 6.85
C LYS A 178 -8.87 -6.69 5.81
N PHE A 179 -7.61 -6.43 5.51
CA PHE A 179 -7.22 -5.48 4.49
C PHE A 179 -6.36 -6.18 3.45
N LEU A 180 -6.56 -5.79 2.20
CA LEU A 180 -5.81 -6.25 1.06
C LEU A 180 -5.41 -5.04 0.21
N ASN A 181 -4.16 -5.03 -0.25
CA ASN A 181 -3.69 -4.08 -1.24
C ASN A 181 -3.14 -4.86 -2.43
N ALA A 182 -3.81 -4.74 -3.58
CA ALA A 182 -3.41 -5.36 -4.83
C ALA A 182 -2.84 -4.33 -5.80
N LYS A 183 -1.70 -4.65 -6.39
CA LYS A 183 -0.99 -3.84 -7.38
C LYS A 183 -0.90 -4.62 -8.67
N PHE A 184 -1.66 -4.19 -9.67
CA PHE A 184 -1.61 -4.75 -11.02
C PHE A 184 -0.70 -3.91 -11.90
N ILE A 185 0.03 -4.60 -12.78
CA ILE A 185 0.65 -4.00 -13.96
C ILE A 185 0.12 -4.70 -15.20
N ASP A 186 -0.32 -3.91 -16.16
CA ASP A 186 -1.06 -4.36 -17.34
C ASP A 186 -0.38 -3.86 -18.63
N ARG A 187 -0.10 -4.77 -19.57
CA ARG A 187 0.40 -4.44 -20.92
C ARG A 187 -0.26 -5.36 -21.94
N GLU A 188 -1.14 -4.78 -22.76
CA GLU A 188 -1.95 -5.51 -23.75
C GLU A 188 -2.71 -6.69 -23.09
N ASN A 189 -2.38 -7.93 -23.47
CA ASN A 189 -2.99 -9.15 -22.93
C ASN A 189 -2.19 -9.77 -21.76
N SER A 190 -1.08 -9.15 -21.35
CA SER A 190 -0.25 -9.60 -20.24
C SER A 190 -0.53 -8.78 -18.99
N TRP A 191 -0.65 -9.42 -17.83
CA TRP A 191 -0.79 -8.72 -16.57
C TRP A 191 -0.13 -9.49 -15.43
N HIS A 192 0.36 -8.73 -14.44
CA HIS A 192 0.91 -9.26 -13.20
C HIS A 192 0.24 -8.56 -12.02
N CYS A 193 0.07 -9.28 -10.93
CA CYS A 193 -0.48 -8.77 -9.69
C CYS A 193 0.43 -9.15 -8.52
N PHE A 194 0.83 -8.14 -7.76
CA PHE A 194 1.48 -8.29 -6.46
C PHE A 194 0.51 -7.79 -5.41
N PHE A 195 0.21 -8.59 -4.40
CA PHE A 195 -0.71 -8.17 -3.34
C PHE A 195 -0.23 -8.56 -1.95
N LEU A 196 -0.68 -7.80 -0.96
CA LEU A 196 -0.46 -8.04 0.45
C LEU A 196 -1.79 -8.14 1.16
N THR A 197 -1.86 -8.96 2.20
CA THR A 197 -2.94 -8.99 3.17
C THR A 197 -2.38 -8.55 4.53
N PHE A 198 -3.24 -8.08 5.45
CA PHE A 198 -2.78 -7.87 6.83
C PHE A 198 -2.25 -9.16 7.47
N GLU A 199 -2.84 -10.31 7.14
CA GLU A 199 -2.39 -11.62 7.62
C GLU A 199 -0.96 -11.92 7.10
N SER A 200 -0.66 -11.60 5.83
CA SER A 200 0.65 -11.84 5.21
C SER A 200 1.73 -10.89 5.71
N ILE A 201 1.39 -9.69 6.17
CA ILE A 201 2.36 -8.75 6.77
C ILE A 201 2.54 -9.04 8.27
N GLY A 202 1.46 -9.38 8.97
CA GLY A 202 1.45 -9.66 10.41
C GLY A 202 1.99 -11.04 10.79
N GLY A 203 2.36 -11.88 9.81
CA GLY A 203 2.88 -13.22 10.04
C GLY A 203 1.83 -14.23 10.52
N GLU A 204 0.55 -13.96 10.24
CA GLU A 204 -0.56 -14.82 10.64
C GLU A 204 -0.79 -15.98 9.65
N GLU A 205 -0.21 -15.88 8.46
CA GLU A 205 -0.25 -16.92 7.43
C GLU A 205 0.87 -17.97 7.65
N ARG A 206 0.61 -19.23 7.28
CA ARG A 206 1.54 -20.36 7.52
C ARG A 206 2.81 -20.37 6.66
N TRP A 207 3.08 -19.31 5.89
CA TRP A 207 4.28 -19.23 5.07
C TRP A 207 5.52 -19.08 5.94
N LYS A 208 6.44 -20.07 5.89
CA LYS A 208 7.72 -20.07 6.62
C LYS A 208 7.59 -19.59 8.07
N ASP A 209 6.68 -20.23 8.81
CA ASP A 209 6.43 -19.95 10.23
C ASP A 209 6.04 -18.48 10.53
N GLY A 210 5.26 -17.87 9.62
CA GLY A 210 4.74 -16.51 9.80
C GLY A 210 5.66 -15.42 9.24
N GLN A 211 6.52 -15.74 8.28
CA GLN A 211 7.36 -14.73 7.65
C GLN A 211 6.51 -13.75 6.82
N PRO A 212 6.74 -12.42 6.95
CA PRO A 212 6.11 -11.44 6.07
C PRO A 212 6.40 -11.69 4.59
N HIS A 213 5.37 -11.63 3.75
CA HIS A 213 5.52 -11.95 2.33
C HIS A 213 4.45 -11.29 1.45
N TYR A 214 4.79 -11.16 0.16
CA TYR A 214 3.86 -10.81 -0.91
C TYR A 214 3.24 -12.06 -1.53
N HIS A 215 2.04 -11.88 -2.06
CA HIS A 215 1.39 -12.83 -2.96
C HIS A 215 1.56 -12.36 -4.41
N TYR A 216 1.79 -13.31 -5.31
CA TYR A 216 1.96 -13.07 -6.74
C TYR A 216 1.04 -13.94 -7.59
N ILE A 217 0.43 -13.31 -8.59
CA ILE A 217 -0.36 -14.00 -9.63
C ILE A 217 -0.26 -13.23 -10.95
N SER A 218 -0.46 -13.91 -12.08
CA SER A 218 -0.39 -13.31 -13.42
C SER A 218 -1.40 -13.94 -14.38
N ASP A 219 -1.49 -13.38 -15.58
CA ASP A 219 -2.26 -13.95 -16.70
C ASP A 219 -1.89 -15.42 -16.99
N LYS A 220 -0.64 -15.80 -16.73
CA LYS A 220 -0.15 -17.17 -16.96
C LYS A 220 -0.77 -18.21 -16.03
N PHE A 221 -1.51 -17.79 -15.01
CA PHE A 221 -2.28 -18.68 -14.15
C PHE A 221 -3.57 -19.16 -14.81
N GLY A 222 -3.92 -18.63 -15.99
CA GLY A 222 -5.08 -19.05 -16.77
C GLY A 222 -6.41 -18.53 -16.20
N ILE A 223 -6.35 -17.50 -15.35
CA ILE A 223 -7.52 -16.89 -14.73
C ILE A 223 -7.66 -15.47 -15.31
N PRO A 224 -8.86 -15.03 -15.73
CA PRO A 224 -9.04 -13.67 -16.22
C PRO A 224 -8.73 -12.63 -15.13
N ARG A 225 -8.08 -11.51 -15.52
CA ARG A 225 -7.77 -10.38 -14.62
C ARG A 225 -8.99 -9.92 -13.81
N ALA A 226 -10.14 -9.76 -14.47
CA ALA A 226 -11.38 -9.33 -13.84
C ALA A 226 -11.87 -10.32 -12.77
N THR A 227 -11.73 -11.63 -13.03
CA THR A 227 -12.04 -12.68 -12.06
C THR A 227 -11.12 -12.60 -10.86
N VAL A 228 -9.81 -12.42 -11.07
CA VAL A 228 -8.84 -12.24 -9.96
C VAL A 228 -9.20 -11.01 -9.13
N LEU A 229 -9.47 -9.87 -9.77
CA LEU A 229 -9.87 -8.65 -9.07
C LEU A 229 -11.15 -8.84 -8.25
N GLN A 230 -12.18 -9.46 -8.84
CA GLN A 230 -13.44 -9.74 -8.14
C GLN A 230 -13.20 -10.64 -6.92
N GLU A 231 -12.41 -11.70 -7.09
CA GLU A 231 -12.10 -12.63 -6.01
C GLU A 231 -11.29 -11.96 -4.89
N LEU A 232 -10.29 -11.14 -5.23
CA LEU A 232 -9.54 -10.30 -4.27
C LEU A 232 -10.46 -9.35 -3.50
N LYS A 233 -11.36 -8.64 -4.19
CA LYS A 233 -12.36 -7.74 -3.57
C LYS A 233 -13.41 -8.46 -2.74
N SER A 234 -13.59 -9.77 -2.92
CA SER A 234 -14.52 -10.58 -2.14
C SER A 234 -13.87 -11.28 -0.94
N ARG A 235 -12.53 -11.22 -0.82
CA ARG A 235 -11.68 -12.02 0.08
C ARG A 235 -11.72 -13.54 -0.17
N LYS A 236 -12.65 -14.06 -0.96
CA LYS A 236 -12.81 -15.50 -1.22
C LYS A 236 -12.17 -15.84 -2.56
N TYR A 237 -10.85 -15.80 -2.63
CA TYR A 237 -10.14 -16.26 -3.81
C TYR A 237 -9.92 -17.76 -3.82
N ARG A 238 -10.14 -18.38 -4.97
CA ARG A 238 -10.02 -19.82 -5.21
C ARG A 238 -8.71 -20.19 -5.90
N PHE A 239 -7.94 -19.18 -6.30
CA PHE A 239 -6.63 -19.37 -6.90
C PHE A 239 -5.54 -19.51 -5.83
N SER A 240 -4.47 -20.21 -6.19
CA SER A 240 -3.28 -20.34 -5.34
C SER A 240 -2.21 -19.37 -5.83
N PRO A 241 -2.01 -18.22 -5.16
CA PRO A 241 -0.92 -17.31 -5.49
C PRO A 241 0.44 -17.93 -5.16
N TRP A 242 1.49 -17.39 -5.74
CA TRP A 242 2.86 -17.69 -5.34
C TRP A 242 3.29 -16.76 -4.20
N HIS A 243 3.94 -17.31 -3.17
CA HIS A 243 4.45 -16.51 -2.05
C HIS A 243 5.88 -16.01 -2.35
N LEU A 244 6.12 -14.73 -2.10
CA LEU A 244 7.39 -14.05 -2.30
C LEU A 244 7.83 -13.44 -0.97
N ASP A 245 8.98 -13.86 -0.47
CA ASP A 245 9.52 -13.34 0.78
C ASP A 245 9.62 -11.82 0.71
N LYS A 246 9.01 -11.14 1.68
CA LYS A 246 9.22 -9.72 1.88
C LYS A 246 10.49 -9.56 2.71
N VAL A 247 11.42 -8.77 2.22
CA VAL A 247 12.59 -8.32 2.98
C VAL A 247 12.45 -6.85 3.33
N ASP A 248 13.24 -6.39 4.28
CA ASP A 248 13.29 -4.98 4.64
C ASP A 248 14.11 -4.19 3.61
N ASP A 249 13.89 -2.88 3.59
CA ASP A 249 14.70 -2.00 2.76
C ASP A 249 16.00 -1.70 3.54
N ASP A 250 17.16 -1.97 2.91
CA ASP A 250 18.49 -1.55 3.41
C ASP A 250 18.64 -0.01 3.43
#